data_AF-A0A0W8C711-F1
#
_entry.id   AF-A0A0W8C711-F1
#
_cell.length_a   1.000
_cell.length_b   1.000
_cell.length_c   1.000
_cell.angle_alpha   90.00
_cell.angle_beta   90.00
_cell.angle_gamma   90.00
#
_symmetry.space_group_name_H-M   'P 1'
#
loop_
_entity.id
_entity.type
_entity.pdbx_description
1 polymer ?
#
loop_
_entity_poly.entity_id
_entity_poly.type
_entity_poly.pdbx_seq_one_letter_code
_entity_poly.pdbx_strand_id
1 'polypeptide(L)'
;MNRSSSLEFPDKNEFAKWVVVKATSNVVTCHGDVKLYREELLKFAGRWPTDHLKKLDESREDSIKTMYEHRKDELSEKISTLRTQFASITGALFSVNAQAKPGKRYAAVQTLRGFVEELEQDGELWTRMDAPTKFTLSLPLRNKHEMQQLLRLLGQDVKTVWCDTIERVFAMMLEAPEESKSNDRSHALVRDQVIAKEFRELLKQWSCRKAARQVTITPESRNGRVYCHVEETSMNVKVFKSTRDRPALERPRVQCGLVVCRNCGALGQHWTLSCPMKEDRDATDAENSGNVTRGGWDVSLLFR
;
A
#
# COMPACT_ATOMS: atom_id res chain seq x y z
N MET A 1 -45.32 -5.17 -16.80
CA MET A 1 -44.96 -4.54 -18.09
C MET A 1 -43.47 -4.25 -18.03
N ASN A 2 -42.69 -4.75 -18.98
CA ASN A 2 -41.26 -4.44 -19.07
C ASN A 2 -41.11 -3.16 -19.87
N ARG A 3 -40.33 -2.20 -19.36
CA ARG A 3 -40.11 -0.91 -20.01
C ARG A 3 -38.63 -0.80 -20.35
N SER A 4 -38.33 -0.58 -21.62
CA SER A 4 -36.97 -0.32 -22.09
C SER A 4 -36.84 1.14 -22.53
N SER A 5 -35.73 1.78 -22.19
CA SER A 5 -35.43 3.16 -22.57
C SER A 5 -33.94 3.38 -22.74
N SER A 6 -33.56 4.25 -23.67
CA SER A 6 -32.17 4.70 -23.83
C SER A 6 -32.01 6.11 -23.28
N LEU A 7 -30.99 6.32 -22.47
CA LEU A 7 -30.64 7.61 -21.87
C LEU A 7 -29.24 8.03 -22.31
N GLU A 8 -29.05 9.33 -22.46
CA GLU A 8 -27.75 9.93 -22.76
C GLU A 8 -27.33 10.83 -21.60
N PHE A 9 -26.08 10.71 -21.18
CA PHE A 9 -25.47 11.55 -20.15
C PHE A 9 -24.27 12.28 -20.74
N PRO A 10 -24.08 13.56 -20.39
CA PRO A 10 -23.00 14.38 -20.92
C PRO A 10 -21.61 13.88 -20.47
N ASP A 11 -21.52 13.29 -19.28
CA ASP A 11 -20.28 12.75 -18.73
C ASP A 11 -20.53 11.57 -17.76
N LYS A 12 -19.43 11.00 -17.26
CA LYS A 12 -19.43 9.91 -16.28
C LYS A 12 -20.04 10.29 -14.92
N ASN A 13 -19.95 11.56 -14.53
CA ASN A 13 -20.42 12.03 -13.23
C ASN A 13 -21.95 12.09 -13.19
N GLU A 14 -22.56 12.68 -14.22
CA GLU A 14 -24.01 12.76 -14.35
C GLU A 14 -24.64 11.37 -14.47
N PHE A 15 -23.99 10.48 -15.23
CA PHE A 15 -24.37 9.07 -15.25
C PHE A 15 -24.32 8.44 -13.84
N ALA A 16 -23.20 8.58 -13.13
CA ALA A 16 -23.04 7.99 -11.80
C ALA A 16 -24.04 8.53 -10.78
N LYS A 17 -24.30 9.84 -10.77
CA LYS A 17 -25.35 10.47 -9.93
C LYS A 17 -26.71 9.83 -10.20
N TRP A 18 -27.08 9.71 -11.47
CA TRP A 18 -28.37 9.11 -11.85
C TRP A 18 -28.48 7.65 -11.41
N VAL A 19 -27.42 6.85 -11.58
CA VAL A 19 -27.41 5.44 -11.15
C VAL A 19 -27.60 5.33 -9.64
N VAL A 20 -26.89 6.15 -8.85
CA VAL A 20 -27.00 6.16 -7.39
C VAL A 20 -28.42 6.50 -6.95
N VAL A 21 -29.05 7.51 -7.58
CA VAL A 21 -30.45 7.86 -7.32
C VAL A 21 -31.39 6.72 -7.70
N LYS A 22 -31.19 6.04 -8.83
CA LYS A 22 -32.00 4.88 -9.20
C LYS A 22 -31.85 3.72 -8.21
N ALA A 23 -30.66 3.51 -7.68
CA ALA A 23 -30.35 2.47 -6.71
C ALA A 23 -30.95 2.71 -5.31
N THR A 24 -31.49 3.89 -5.01
CA THR A 24 -32.17 4.13 -3.72
C THR A 24 -33.48 3.35 -3.62
N SER A 25 -34.20 3.23 -4.73
CA SER A 25 -35.59 2.73 -4.76
C SER A 25 -35.80 1.49 -5.63
N ASN A 26 -34.76 1.03 -6.32
CA ASN A 26 -34.82 -0.14 -7.20
C ASN A 26 -33.65 -1.09 -6.92
N VAL A 27 -33.85 -2.37 -7.23
CA VAL A 27 -32.71 -3.30 -7.38
C VAL A 27 -32.03 -2.94 -8.70
N VAL A 28 -30.75 -2.55 -8.65
CA VAL A 28 -30.00 -2.18 -9.85
C VAL A 28 -29.02 -3.29 -10.20
N THR A 29 -29.07 -3.75 -11.44
CA THR A 29 -28.12 -4.72 -12.01
C THR A 29 -27.38 -4.05 -13.17
N CYS A 30 -26.05 -4.06 -13.14
CA CYS A 30 -25.23 -3.40 -14.14
C CYS A 30 -24.63 -4.44 -15.08
N HIS A 31 -24.84 -4.29 -16.39
CA HIS A 31 -24.22 -5.09 -17.46
C HIS A 31 -23.25 -4.23 -18.28
N GLY A 32 -22.29 -4.87 -18.96
CA GLY A 32 -21.26 -4.16 -19.73
C GLY A 32 -20.08 -3.67 -18.89
N ASP A 33 -19.24 -2.79 -19.45
CA ASP A 33 -18.00 -2.34 -18.83
C ASP A 33 -18.22 -1.21 -17.82
N VAL A 34 -18.86 -1.55 -16.70
CA VAL A 34 -19.21 -0.60 -15.65
C VAL A 34 -17.96 -0.19 -14.84
N LYS A 35 -16.83 -0.89 -15.02
CA LYS A 35 -15.56 -0.59 -14.34
C LYS A 35 -15.04 0.81 -14.68
N LEU A 36 -15.36 1.31 -15.88
CA LEU A 36 -14.98 2.64 -16.35
C LEU A 36 -15.59 3.80 -15.54
N TYR A 37 -16.60 3.51 -14.71
CA TYR A 37 -17.33 4.48 -13.88
C TYR A 37 -17.16 4.19 -12.38
N ARG A 38 -16.28 3.26 -12.01
CA ARG A 38 -16.19 2.73 -10.64
C ARG A 38 -15.93 3.83 -9.61
N GLU A 39 -15.09 4.81 -9.95
CA GLU A 39 -14.67 5.83 -9.00
C GLU A 39 -15.79 6.84 -8.76
N GLU A 40 -16.42 7.29 -9.84
CA GLU A 40 -17.56 8.21 -9.80
C GLU A 40 -18.72 7.56 -9.04
N LEU A 41 -19.04 6.29 -9.32
CA LEU A 41 -20.10 5.56 -8.62
C LEU A 41 -19.81 5.43 -7.12
N LEU A 42 -18.57 5.12 -6.72
CA LEU A 42 -18.18 5.07 -5.32
C LEU A 42 -18.25 6.44 -4.64
N LYS A 43 -17.80 7.50 -5.31
CA LYS A 43 -17.85 8.88 -4.81
C LYS A 43 -19.30 9.32 -4.56
N PHE A 44 -20.18 9.19 -5.55
CA PHE A 44 -21.57 9.60 -5.41
C PHE A 44 -22.39 8.69 -4.47
N ALA A 45 -22.02 7.42 -4.33
CA ALA A 45 -22.63 6.53 -3.35
C ALA A 45 -22.15 6.78 -1.90
N GLY A 46 -21.21 7.70 -1.68
CA GLY A 46 -20.61 7.93 -0.36
C GLY A 46 -19.79 6.73 0.16
N ARG A 47 -19.27 5.91 -0.75
CA ARG A 47 -18.50 4.68 -0.48
C ARG A 47 -17.05 4.80 -0.95
N TRP A 48 -16.59 6.01 -1.26
CA TRP A 48 -15.19 6.22 -1.62
C TRP A 48 -14.29 5.88 -0.43
N PRO A 49 -13.29 4.98 -0.58
CA PRO A 49 -12.45 4.51 0.52
C PRO A 49 -11.37 5.54 0.92
N THR A 50 -11.78 6.76 1.27
CA THR A 50 -10.88 7.89 1.56
C THR A 50 -9.80 7.51 2.57
N ASP A 51 -10.18 6.94 3.71
CA ASP A 51 -9.24 6.62 4.79
C ASP A 51 -8.21 5.56 4.39
N HIS A 52 -8.63 4.55 3.62
CA HIS A 52 -7.72 3.50 3.15
C HIS A 52 -6.75 4.02 2.10
N LEU A 53 -7.24 4.83 1.16
CA LEU A 53 -6.40 5.44 0.14
C LEU A 53 -5.41 6.42 0.76
N LYS A 54 -5.85 7.22 1.73
CA LYS A 54 -4.96 8.16 2.44
C LYS A 54 -3.84 7.42 3.18
N LYS A 55 -4.17 6.36 3.93
CA LYS A 55 -3.16 5.53 4.61
C LYS A 55 -2.18 4.87 3.66
N LEU A 56 -2.65 4.49 2.47
CA LEU A 56 -1.82 3.88 1.44
C LEU A 56 -0.85 4.90 0.82
N ASP A 57 -1.34 6.12 0.55
CA ASP A 57 -0.52 7.24 0.06
C ASP A 57 0.53 7.63 1.14
N GLU A 58 0.13 7.76 2.41
CA GLU A 58 1.02 8.03 3.56
C GLU A 58 2.09 6.93 3.71
N SER A 59 1.69 5.66 3.67
CA SER A 59 2.63 4.53 3.77
C SER A 59 3.63 4.50 2.60
N ARG A 60 3.23 4.93 1.40
CA ARG A 60 4.14 5.06 0.26
C ARG A 60 5.14 6.17 0.49
N GLU A 61 4.68 7.33 0.96
CA GLU A 61 5.55 8.46 1.27
C GLU A 61 6.58 8.11 2.35
N ASP A 62 6.15 7.49 3.44
CA ASP A 62 7.03 7.00 4.51
C ASP A 62 8.05 5.97 4.00
N SER A 63 7.63 5.04 3.12
CA SER A 63 8.53 4.07 2.52
C SER A 63 9.57 4.72 1.61
N ILE A 64 9.17 5.68 0.79
CA ILE A 64 10.08 6.42 -0.10
C ILE A 64 11.09 7.20 0.73
N LYS A 65 10.61 7.90 1.77
CA LYS A 65 11.45 8.66 2.69
C LYS A 65 12.46 7.76 3.39
N THR A 66 12.02 6.63 3.94
CA THR A 66 12.91 5.67 4.63
C THR A 66 13.97 5.10 3.67
N MET A 67 13.59 4.75 2.44
CA MET A 67 14.55 4.28 1.43
C MET A 67 15.58 5.36 1.07
N TYR A 68 15.14 6.61 0.92
CA TYR A 68 16.02 7.73 0.64
C TYR A 68 17.00 7.97 1.79
N GLU A 69 16.52 7.99 3.03
CA GLU A 69 17.34 8.13 4.23
C GLU A 69 18.38 7.01 4.33
N HIS A 70 17.97 5.76 4.16
CA HIS A 70 18.89 4.61 4.18
C HIS A 70 19.99 4.73 3.13
N ARG A 71 19.63 5.05 1.88
CA ARG A 71 20.62 5.22 0.79
C ARG A 71 21.57 6.37 1.06
N LYS A 72 21.06 7.47 1.62
CA LYS A 72 21.88 8.61 2.03
C LYS A 72 22.87 8.23 3.12
N ASP A 73 22.44 7.44 4.11
CA ASP A 73 23.29 6.95 5.20
C ASP A 73 24.38 6.00 4.66
N GLU A 74 24.04 5.06 3.78
CA GLU A 74 25.01 4.19 3.10
C GLU A 74 26.06 5.00 2.31
N LEU A 75 25.62 6.02 1.56
CA LEU A 75 26.53 6.90 0.82
C LEU A 75 27.42 7.72 1.76
N SER A 76 26.87 8.23 2.86
CA SER A 76 27.61 8.97 3.88
C SER A 76 28.71 8.10 4.53
N GLU A 77 28.40 6.83 4.82
CA GLU A 77 29.37 5.86 5.34
C GLU A 77 30.46 5.53 4.31
N LYS A 78 30.08 5.30 3.04
CA LYS A 78 31.04 5.08 1.93
C LYS A 78 31.98 6.28 1.81
N ILE A 79 31.45 7.50 1.82
CA ILE A 79 32.25 8.74 1.74
C ILE A 79 33.19 8.87 2.94
N SER A 80 32.73 8.57 4.15
CA SER A 80 33.55 8.63 5.36
C SER A 80 34.73 7.65 5.29
N THR A 81 34.50 6.46 4.74
CA THR A 81 35.53 5.46 4.45
C THR A 81 36.52 5.98 3.41
N LEU A 82 36.03 6.52 2.30
CA LEU A 82 36.86 7.08 1.22
C LEU A 82 37.70 8.27 1.71
N ARG A 83 37.14 9.18 2.51
CA ARG A 83 37.88 10.30 3.14
C ARG A 83 39.07 9.79 3.94
N THR A 84 38.85 8.77 4.78
CA THR A 84 39.91 8.16 5.60
C THR A 84 40.98 7.50 4.72
N GLN A 85 40.56 6.76 3.69
CA GLN A 85 41.48 6.14 2.73
C GLN A 85 42.32 7.19 2.02
N PHE A 86 41.71 8.25 1.46
CA PHE A 86 42.43 9.30 0.75
C PHE A 86 43.36 10.11 1.65
N ALA A 87 42.95 10.43 2.87
CA ALA A 87 43.84 11.07 3.84
C ALA A 87 45.11 10.22 4.08
N SER A 88 44.97 8.89 4.16
CA SER A 88 46.11 7.98 4.38
C SER A 88 47.07 7.87 3.17
N ILE A 89 46.59 8.06 1.93
CA ILE A 89 47.39 7.91 0.72
C ILE A 89 47.85 9.23 0.07
N THR A 90 47.27 10.37 0.46
CA THR A 90 47.56 11.69 -0.14
C THR A 90 49.05 12.02 -0.13
N GLY A 91 49.74 11.77 0.99
CA GLY A 91 51.19 11.98 1.07
C GLY A 91 51.97 11.15 0.04
N ALA A 92 51.59 9.89 -0.16
CA ALA A 92 52.24 8.98 -1.10
C ALA A 92 51.94 9.35 -2.58
N LEU A 93 50.71 9.78 -2.89
CA LEU A 93 50.29 10.24 -4.22
C LEU A 93 51.16 11.38 -4.76
N PHE A 94 51.59 12.28 -3.87
CA PHE A 94 52.38 13.46 -4.23
C PHE A 94 53.88 13.33 -3.92
N SER A 95 54.31 12.18 -3.38
CA SER A 95 55.72 11.89 -3.08
C SER A 95 56.50 11.43 -4.33
N VAL A 96 56.59 12.28 -5.35
CA VAL A 96 57.22 11.95 -6.65
C VAL A 96 58.76 11.90 -6.57
N ASN A 97 59.35 12.66 -5.65
CA ASN A 97 60.80 12.86 -5.53
C ASN A 97 61.43 12.16 -4.31
N ALA A 98 60.65 11.56 -3.41
CA ALA A 98 61.24 10.86 -2.28
C ALA A 98 62.01 9.63 -2.79
N GLN A 99 63.23 9.42 -2.28
CA GLN A 99 63.96 8.15 -2.47
C GLN A 99 63.26 6.96 -1.78
N ALA A 100 62.13 7.18 -1.12
CA ALA A 100 61.39 6.18 -0.36
C ALA A 100 60.50 5.28 -1.24
N LYS A 101 60.71 3.97 -1.09
CA LYS A 101 59.83 2.83 -1.44
C LYS A 101 58.85 3.08 -2.60
N PRO A 102 59.25 2.87 -3.87
CA PRO A 102 58.37 2.98 -5.05
C PRO A 102 57.04 2.23 -4.92
N GLY A 103 56.99 1.15 -4.12
CA GLY A 103 55.77 0.39 -3.85
C GLY A 103 54.65 1.17 -3.14
N LYS A 104 54.95 2.14 -2.26
CA LYS A 104 53.91 2.91 -1.56
C LYS A 104 53.16 3.86 -2.48
N ARG A 105 53.89 4.55 -3.37
CA ARG A 105 53.29 5.41 -4.40
C ARG A 105 52.47 4.57 -5.38
N TYR A 106 53.01 3.44 -5.81
CA TYR A 106 52.30 2.54 -6.72
C TYR A 106 50.96 2.10 -6.13
N ALA A 107 50.93 1.62 -4.88
CA ALA A 107 49.70 1.22 -4.20
C ALA A 107 48.69 2.38 -4.12
N ALA A 108 49.14 3.58 -3.72
CA ALA A 108 48.29 4.77 -3.68
C ALA A 108 47.68 5.14 -5.04
N VAL A 109 48.49 5.07 -6.12
CA VAL A 109 48.03 5.31 -7.49
C VAL A 109 47.00 4.26 -7.92
N GLN A 110 47.18 2.99 -7.54
CA GLN A 110 46.19 1.95 -7.84
C GLN A 110 44.87 2.17 -7.08
N THR A 111 44.92 2.58 -5.82
CA THR A 111 43.72 2.95 -5.05
C THR A 111 42.97 4.11 -5.70
N LEU A 112 43.67 5.18 -6.10
CA LEU A 112 43.05 6.30 -6.79
C LEU A 112 42.50 5.89 -8.16
N ARG A 113 43.21 5.03 -8.90
CA ARG A 113 42.77 4.52 -10.20
C ARG A 113 41.46 3.76 -10.06
N GLY A 114 41.37 2.83 -9.10
CA GLY A 114 40.13 2.08 -8.86
C GLY A 114 38.96 2.99 -8.52
N PHE A 115 39.19 4.03 -7.71
CA PHE A 115 38.14 5.03 -7.43
C PHE A 115 37.71 5.81 -8.68
N VAL A 116 38.65 6.25 -9.52
CA VAL A 116 38.30 6.95 -10.78
C VAL A 116 37.54 6.03 -11.73
N GLU A 117 37.93 4.75 -11.83
CA GLU A 117 37.20 3.75 -12.64
C GLU A 117 35.78 3.51 -12.12
N GLU A 118 35.57 3.46 -10.79
CA GLU A 118 34.22 3.41 -10.19
C GLU A 118 33.38 4.64 -10.58
N LEU A 119 33.97 5.85 -10.55
CA LEU A 119 33.28 7.07 -10.95
C LEU A 119 32.95 7.07 -12.44
N GLU A 120 33.86 6.58 -13.30
CA GLU A 120 33.63 6.47 -14.75
C GLU A 120 32.52 5.47 -15.09
N GLN A 121 32.37 4.39 -14.30
CA GLN A 121 31.27 3.43 -14.42
C GLN A 121 29.92 4.04 -14.02
N ASP A 122 29.93 4.98 -13.07
CA ASP A 122 28.77 5.82 -12.75
C ASP A 122 28.65 6.96 -13.78
N GLY A 123 28.11 6.63 -14.95
CA GLY A 123 28.00 7.58 -16.07
C GLY A 123 27.22 8.86 -15.73
N GLU A 124 26.26 8.80 -14.81
CA GLU A 124 25.52 9.99 -14.36
C GLU A 124 26.42 10.91 -13.54
N LEU A 125 27.09 10.36 -12.52
CA LEU A 125 28.03 11.13 -11.71
C LEU A 125 29.21 11.66 -12.54
N TRP A 126 29.78 10.84 -13.43
CA TRP A 126 30.88 11.23 -14.29
C TRP A 126 30.52 12.38 -15.22
N THR A 127 29.31 12.38 -15.79
CA THR A 127 28.87 13.47 -16.69
C THR A 127 28.62 14.77 -15.96
N ARG A 128 28.21 14.73 -14.68
CA ARG A 128 28.07 15.92 -13.82
C ARG A 128 29.39 16.60 -13.50
N MET A 129 30.49 15.84 -13.45
CA MET A 129 31.81 16.39 -13.17
C MET A 129 32.33 17.22 -14.34
N ASP A 130 32.73 18.46 -14.06
CA ASP A 130 33.34 19.35 -15.05
C ASP A 130 34.78 18.92 -15.41
N ALA A 131 35.27 19.39 -16.57
CA ALA A 131 36.60 19.03 -17.05
C ALA A 131 37.73 19.41 -16.05
N PRO A 132 37.70 20.58 -15.37
CA PRO A 132 38.65 20.89 -14.30
C PRO A 132 38.67 19.90 -13.13
N THR A 133 37.50 19.43 -12.66
CA THR A 133 37.42 18.44 -11.58
C THR A 133 38.00 17.10 -12.04
N LYS A 134 37.65 16.63 -13.24
CA LYS A 134 38.21 15.40 -13.83
C LYS A 134 39.73 15.47 -14.00
N PHE A 135 40.23 16.59 -14.51
CA PHE A 135 41.66 16.83 -14.68
C PHE A 135 42.40 16.80 -13.34
N THR A 136 41.85 17.49 -12.33
CA THR A 136 42.49 17.59 -11.02
C THR A 136 42.46 16.25 -10.31
N LEU A 137 41.32 15.54 -10.33
CA LEU A 137 41.18 14.21 -9.74
C LEU A 137 42.22 13.22 -10.29
N SER A 138 42.39 13.21 -11.61
CA SER A 138 43.33 12.33 -12.33
C SER A 138 44.79 12.79 -12.27
N LEU A 139 45.09 13.97 -11.71
CA LEU A 139 46.44 14.54 -11.67
C LEU A 139 47.48 13.55 -11.12
N PRO A 140 47.28 12.88 -9.96
CA PRO A 140 48.28 11.96 -9.41
C PRO A 140 48.44 10.65 -10.18
N LEU A 141 47.55 10.35 -11.15
CA LEU A 141 47.62 9.15 -11.99
C LEU A 141 48.63 9.27 -13.13
N ARG A 142 49.17 10.47 -13.36
CA ARG A 142 50.15 10.74 -14.43
C ARG A 142 51.47 10.06 -14.17
N ASN A 143 52.24 9.89 -15.25
CA ASN A 143 53.58 9.34 -15.13
C ASN A 143 54.50 10.27 -14.32
N LYS A 144 55.61 9.72 -13.84
CA LYS A 144 56.52 10.43 -12.93
C LYS A 144 57.02 11.76 -13.51
N HIS A 145 57.39 11.78 -14.79
CA HIS A 145 57.99 12.95 -15.43
C HIS A 145 56.98 14.09 -15.58
N GLU A 146 55.78 13.77 -16.08
CA GLU A 146 54.68 14.74 -16.17
C GLU A 146 54.29 15.28 -14.81
N MET A 147 54.16 14.41 -13.81
CA MET A 147 53.82 14.83 -12.46
C MET A 147 54.89 15.77 -11.88
N GLN A 148 56.18 15.52 -12.13
CA GLN A 148 57.25 16.43 -11.71
C GLN A 148 57.14 17.81 -12.37
N GLN A 149 56.85 17.87 -13.67
CA GLN A 149 56.67 19.13 -14.39
C GLN A 149 55.45 19.90 -13.86
N LEU A 150 54.33 19.21 -13.69
CA LEU A 150 53.07 19.79 -13.22
C LEU A 150 53.19 20.30 -11.79
N LEU A 151 53.85 19.57 -10.89
CA LEU A 151 54.08 20.04 -9.52
C LEU A 151 54.97 21.30 -9.47
N ARG A 152 55.93 21.45 -10.39
CA ARG A 152 56.72 22.68 -10.50
C ARG A 152 55.89 23.86 -11.00
N LEU A 153 54.95 23.62 -11.91
CA LEU A 153 54.08 24.65 -12.49
C LEU A 153 52.95 25.05 -11.55
N LEU A 154 52.32 24.09 -10.88
CA LEU A 154 51.14 24.28 -10.03
C LEU A 154 51.50 24.74 -8.61
N GLY A 155 52.77 24.65 -8.21
CA GLY A 155 53.25 25.12 -6.92
C GLY A 155 52.89 24.21 -5.74
N GLN A 156 53.00 24.75 -4.52
CA GLN A 156 52.86 23.98 -3.28
C GLN A 156 51.42 23.61 -2.92
N ASP A 157 50.43 24.37 -3.43
CA ASP A 157 49.02 24.24 -3.06
C ASP A 157 48.27 23.11 -3.80
N VAL A 158 48.93 22.46 -4.77
CA VAL A 158 48.38 21.39 -5.60
C VAL A 158 47.75 20.24 -4.79
N LYS A 159 48.29 19.94 -3.61
CA LYS A 159 47.72 18.92 -2.71
C LYS A 159 46.38 19.37 -2.14
N THR A 160 46.31 20.61 -1.68
CA THR A 160 45.09 21.22 -1.12
C THR A 160 44.01 21.25 -2.19
N VAL A 161 44.34 21.75 -3.39
CA VAL A 161 43.42 21.79 -4.53
C VAL A 161 42.90 20.40 -4.92
N TRP A 162 43.76 19.38 -4.82
CA TRP A 162 43.35 17.99 -5.06
C TRP A 162 42.42 17.46 -3.96
N CYS A 163 42.71 17.72 -2.68
CA CYS A 163 41.82 17.36 -1.57
C CYS A 163 40.45 18.04 -1.71
N ASP A 164 40.42 19.33 -2.06
CA ASP A 164 39.17 20.08 -2.30
C ASP A 164 38.39 19.49 -3.48
N THR A 165 39.08 19.00 -4.50
CA THR A 165 38.45 18.32 -5.64
C THR A 165 37.81 17.00 -5.22
N ILE A 166 38.48 16.21 -4.37
CA ILE A 166 37.91 14.98 -3.80
C ILE A 166 36.65 15.28 -2.98
N GLU A 167 36.69 16.30 -2.13
CA GLU A 167 35.52 16.72 -1.35
C GLU A 167 34.35 17.19 -2.24
N ARG A 168 34.66 17.89 -3.34
CA ARG A 168 33.64 18.26 -4.34
C ARG A 168 32.99 17.03 -4.97
N VAL A 169 33.78 15.99 -5.29
CA VAL A 169 33.24 14.73 -5.81
C VAL A 169 32.35 14.05 -4.77
N PHE A 170 32.75 14.03 -3.50
CA PHE A 170 31.90 13.49 -2.43
C PHE A 170 30.58 14.25 -2.26
N ALA A 171 30.60 15.59 -2.40
CA ALA A 171 29.36 16.37 -2.41
C ALA A 171 28.45 15.97 -3.57
N MET A 172 29.00 15.79 -4.78
CA MET A 172 28.22 15.34 -5.94
C MET A 172 27.63 13.94 -5.76
N MET A 173 28.37 13.02 -5.13
CA MET A 173 27.89 11.67 -4.79
C MET A 173 26.67 11.71 -3.85
N LEU A 174 26.59 12.66 -2.93
CA LEU A 174 25.45 12.82 -2.01
C LEU A 174 24.20 13.42 -2.68
N GLU A 175 24.38 14.17 -3.77
CA GLU A 175 23.29 14.84 -4.50
C GLU A 175 22.64 13.99 -5.60
N ALA A 176 23.20 12.82 -5.93
CA ALA A 176 22.69 11.94 -6.98
C ALA A 176 21.50 10.99 -6.65
N PRO A 177 20.81 11.02 -5.49
CA PRO A 177 19.75 10.04 -5.25
C PRO A 177 18.40 10.57 -5.76
N GLU A 178 18.13 10.48 -7.06
CA GLU A 178 16.76 10.70 -7.55
C GLU A 178 16.24 9.61 -8.49
N GLU A 179 14.93 9.38 -8.33
CA GLU A 179 14.00 8.61 -9.17
C GLU A 179 14.09 7.07 -9.17
N SER A 180 13.69 6.43 -8.07
CA SER A 180 13.21 5.05 -8.14
C SER A 180 11.79 4.98 -8.75
N LYS A 181 11.71 4.95 -10.08
CA LYS A 181 10.45 4.76 -10.84
C LYS A 181 9.73 3.42 -10.57
N SER A 182 10.35 2.50 -9.85
CA SER A 182 9.82 1.15 -9.61
C SER A 182 8.64 1.12 -8.62
N ASN A 183 8.56 2.07 -7.68
CA ASN A 183 7.52 2.09 -6.64
C ASN A 183 6.14 2.56 -7.15
N ASP A 184 6.06 3.16 -8.34
CA ASP A 184 4.81 3.72 -8.84
C ASP A 184 3.83 2.65 -9.34
N ARG A 185 4.35 1.58 -9.94
CA ARG A 185 3.52 0.52 -10.50
C ARG A 185 2.88 -0.37 -9.43
N SER A 186 3.63 -0.69 -8.37
CA SER A 186 3.11 -1.50 -7.26
C SER A 186 2.02 -0.75 -6.50
N HIS A 187 2.24 0.53 -6.22
CA HIS A 187 1.27 1.39 -5.56
C HIS A 187 -0.05 1.52 -6.33
N ALA A 188 0.04 1.73 -7.66
CA ALA A 188 -1.14 1.81 -8.52
C ALA A 188 -1.98 0.52 -8.47
N LEU A 189 -1.33 -0.66 -8.46
CA LEU A 189 -2.03 -1.94 -8.36
C LEU A 189 -2.76 -2.12 -7.02
N VAL A 190 -2.13 -1.75 -5.91
CA VAL A 190 -2.77 -1.88 -4.58
C VAL A 190 -3.94 -0.89 -4.46
N ARG A 191 -3.76 0.35 -4.93
CA ARG A 191 -4.86 1.33 -5.03
C ARG A 191 -6.04 0.79 -5.84
N ASP A 192 -5.76 0.19 -6.99
CA ASP A 192 -6.79 -0.42 -7.84
C ASP A 192 -7.52 -1.56 -7.15
N GLN A 193 -6.82 -2.38 -6.36
CA GLN A 193 -7.42 -3.47 -5.61
C GLN A 193 -8.38 -2.98 -4.53
N VAL A 194 -8.00 -1.92 -3.79
CA VAL A 194 -8.86 -1.30 -2.77
C VAL A 194 -10.14 -0.78 -3.41
N ILE A 195 -10.02 -0.02 -4.51
CA ILE A 195 -11.18 0.54 -5.21
C ILE A 195 -12.05 -0.58 -5.81
N ALA A 196 -11.45 -1.61 -6.40
CA ALA A 196 -12.19 -2.74 -6.96
C ALA A 196 -12.92 -3.58 -5.89
N LYS A 197 -12.39 -3.67 -4.67
CA LYS A 197 -13.06 -4.34 -3.55
C LYS A 197 -14.32 -3.57 -3.15
N GLU A 198 -14.20 -2.28 -2.85
CA GLU A 198 -15.34 -1.44 -2.47
C GLU A 198 -16.40 -1.40 -3.57
N PHE A 199 -15.97 -1.33 -4.83
CA PHE A 199 -16.89 -1.34 -5.96
C PHE A 199 -17.71 -2.62 -6.05
N ARG A 200 -17.11 -3.79 -5.82
CA ARG A 200 -17.84 -5.07 -5.77
C ARG A 200 -18.84 -5.12 -4.63
N GLU A 201 -18.49 -4.57 -3.48
CA GLU A 201 -19.40 -4.48 -2.33
C GLU A 201 -20.58 -3.55 -2.60
N LEU A 202 -20.35 -2.43 -3.27
CA LEU A 202 -21.40 -1.50 -3.72
C LEU A 202 -22.39 -2.19 -4.68
N LEU A 203 -21.88 -2.88 -5.71
CA LEU A 203 -22.73 -3.61 -6.66
C LEU A 203 -23.55 -4.70 -5.97
N LYS A 204 -22.92 -5.44 -5.03
CA LYS A 204 -23.64 -6.44 -4.22
C LYS A 204 -24.75 -5.77 -3.41
N GLN A 205 -24.48 -4.63 -2.77
CA GLN A 205 -25.48 -3.88 -2.02
C GLN A 205 -26.68 -3.48 -2.90
N TRP A 206 -26.46 -3.01 -4.12
CA TRP A 206 -27.54 -2.62 -5.04
C TRP A 206 -28.35 -3.81 -5.55
N SER A 207 -27.71 -4.96 -5.74
CA SER A 207 -28.36 -6.20 -6.21
C SER A 207 -29.15 -6.94 -5.12
N CYS A 208 -28.82 -6.78 -3.84
CA CYS A 208 -29.42 -7.51 -2.72
C CYS A 208 -30.57 -6.77 -2.00
N ARG A 209 -30.93 -5.54 -2.40
CA ARG A 209 -32.04 -4.80 -1.77
C ARG A 209 -33.39 -5.49 -2.05
N LYS A 210 -34.31 -5.45 -1.08
CA LYS A 210 -35.70 -5.82 -1.31
C LYS A 210 -36.41 -4.63 -1.97
N ALA A 211 -36.62 -4.68 -3.29
CA ALA A 211 -37.42 -3.68 -4.00
C ALA A 211 -38.45 -4.34 -4.92
N ALA A 212 -39.55 -3.63 -5.20
CA ALA A 212 -40.62 -4.10 -6.08
C ALA A 212 -40.24 -4.05 -7.58
N ARG A 213 -39.14 -3.39 -7.91
CA ARG A 213 -38.69 -3.14 -9.28
C ARG A 213 -37.20 -3.44 -9.39
N GLN A 214 -36.85 -4.14 -10.47
CA GLN A 214 -35.49 -4.37 -10.89
C GLN A 214 -35.21 -3.51 -12.12
N VAL A 215 -34.05 -2.86 -12.13
CA VAL A 215 -33.57 -2.04 -13.24
C VAL A 215 -32.23 -2.61 -13.68
N THR A 216 -32.17 -3.03 -14.93
CA THR A 216 -30.93 -3.45 -15.59
C THR A 216 -30.39 -2.27 -16.38
N ILE A 217 -29.12 -1.90 -16.14
CA ILE A 217 -28.45 -0.80 -16.84
C ILE A 217 -27.24 -1.32 -17.62
N THR A 218 -27.11 -0.86 -18.86
CA THR A 218 -25.99 -1.22 -19.74
C THR A 218 -25.40 0.06 -20.32
N PRO A 219 -24.36 0.64 -19.70
CA PRO A 219 -23.71 1.86 -20.18
C PRO A 219 -22.64 1.56 -21.23
N GLU A 220 -22.52 2.46 -22.19
CA GLU A 220 -21.49 2.49 -23.21
C GLU A 220 -20.94 3.92 -23.34
N SER A 221 -19.62 4.08 -23.29
CA SER A 221 -18.96 5.38 -23.43
C SER A 221 -18.58 5.61 -24.88
N ARG A 222 -19.05 6.72 -25.48
CA ARG A 222 -18.68 7.13 -26.84
C ARG A 222 -18.42 8.65 -26.86
N ASN A 223 -17.26 9.05 -27.35
CA ASN A 223 -16.87 10.46 -27.51
C ASN A 223 -17.04 11.31 -26.23
N GLY A 224 -16.72 10.75 -25.06
CA GLY A 224 -16.85 11.42 -23.76
C GLY A 224 -18.25 11.44 -23.17
N ARG A 225 -19.28 11.03 -23.92
CA ARG A 225 -20.66 10.88 -23.46
C ARG A 225 -20.97 9.44 -23.09
N VAL A 226 -21.96 9.27 -22.21
CA VAL A 226 -22.41 7.95 -21.76
C VAL A 226 -23.80 7.67 -22.30
N TYR A 227 -23.92 6.64 -23.12
CA TYR A 227 -25.20 6.12 -23.61
C TYR A 227 -25.57 4.92 -22.75
N CYS A 228 -26.74 4.95 -22.12
CA CYS A 228 -27.18 3.89 -21.22
C CYS A 228 -28.50 3.30 -21.69
N HIS A 229 -28.50 2.00 -21.95
CA HIS A 229 -29.73 1.23 -22.14
C HIS A 229 -30.26 0.77 -20.78
N VAL A 230 -31.54 1.01 -20.53
CA VAL A 230 -32.20 0.78 -19.24
C VAL A 230 -33.41 -0.10 -19.46
N GLU A 231 -33.47 -1.22 -18.73
CA GLU A 231 -34.60 -2.15 -18.75
C GLU A 231 -35.20 -2.26 -17.36
N GLU A 232 -36.45 -1.85 -17.21
CA GLU A 232 -37.19 -1.92 -15.95
C GLU A 232 -38.12 -3.13 -15.97
N THR A 233 -37.93 -4.04 -15.02
CA THR A 233 -38.76 -5.23 -14.82
C THR A 233 -39.47 -5.12 -13.47
N SER A 234 -40.80 -5.23 -13.46
CA SER A 234 -41.56 -5.34 -12.23
C SER A 234 -41.30 -6.71 -11.61
N MET A 235 -40.71 -6.75 -10.41
CA MET A 235 -40.61 -8.00 -9.69
C MET A 235 -41.99 -8.30 -9.11
N ASN A 236 -42.57 -9.44 -9.48
CA ASN A 236 -43.64 -10.02 -8.68
C ASN A 236 -43.00 -10.40 -7.34
N VAL A 237 -42.97 -9.44 -6.41
CA VAL A 237 -42.81 -9.77 -5.00
C VAL A 237 -43.99 -10.68 -4.74
N LYS A 238 -43.74 -12.00 -4.64
CA LYS A 238 -44.67 -12.91 -4.00
C LYS A 238 -44.77 -12.42 -2.55
N VAL A 239 -45.56 -11.37 -2.34
CA VAL A 239 -46.24 -11.15 -1.09
C VAL A 239 -46.97 -12.46 -0.91
N PHE A 240 -46.55 -13.25 0.07
CA PHE A 240 -47.38 -14.36 0.54
C PHE A 240 -48.74 -13.73 0.83
N LYS A 241 -49.67 -13.90 -0.11
CA LYS A 241 -51.08 -13.58 0.12
C LYS A 241 -51.43 -14.47 1.30
N SER A 242 -51.58 -13.86 2.47
CA SER A 242 -52.26 -14.49 3.59
C SER A 242 -53.68 -14.74 3.09
N THR A 243 -53.90 -15.93 2.53
CA THR A 243 -55.25 -16.46 2.30
C THR A 243 -55.82 -16.71 3.67
N ARG A 244 -56.51 -15.70 4.17
CA ARG A 244 -57.40 -15.80 5.32
C ARG A 244 -58.68 -16.51 4.86
N ASP A 245 -58.53 -17.75 4.42
CA ASP A 245 -59.63 -18.70 4.30
C ASP A 245 -59.46 -19.70 5.44
N ARG A 246 -60.37 -19.58 6.40
CA ARG A 246 -60.54 -20.50 7.50
C ARG A 246 -61.48 -21.61 7.01
N PRO A 247 -60.98 -22.84 6.89
CA PRO A 247 -61.73 -23.98 7.39
C PRO A 247 -61.08 -24.54 8.65
N ALA A 248 -61.87 -25.32 9.38
CA ALA A 248 -61.66 -25.70 10.77
C ALA A 248 -60.37 -26.47 11.06
N LEU A 249 -59.94 -26.31 12.32
CA LEU A 249 -59.11 -27.18 13.16
C LEU A 249 -58.42 -28.38 12.48
N GLU A 250 -57.08 -28.36 12.50
CA GLU A 250 -56.25 -29.41 13.11
C GLU A 250 -54.82 -28.88 13.33
N ARG A 251 -54.31 -28.95 14.57
CA ARG A 251 -52.87 -28.85 14.91
C ARG A 251 -52.28 -30.27 14.76
N PRO A 252 -50.97 -30.53 14.52
CA PRO A 252 -49.77 -29.80 14.99
C PRO A 252 -48.67 -29.74 13.88
N ARG A 253 -47.39 -29.36 14.02
CA ARG A 253 -46.43 -29.21 15.11
C ARG A 253 -45.29 -28.34 14.54
N VAL A 254 -44.96 -27.24 15.21
CA VAL A 254 -43.78 -26.43 14.90
C VAL A 254 -42.56 -27.18 15.45
N GLN A 255 -41.57 -27.50 14.61
CA GLN A 255 -40.21 -27.78 15.06
C GLN A 255 -39.56 -26.43 15.41
N CYS A 256 -39.76 -25.98 16.64
CA CYS A 256 -38.93 -24.95 17.26
C CYS A 256 -37.76 -25.64 17.96
N GLY A 257 -36.58 -25.03 17.84
CA GLY A 257 -35.33 -25.50 18.43
C GLY A 257 -35.47 -25.83 19.92
N LEU A 258 -34.62 -26.75 20.36
CA LEU A 258 -34.54 -27.25 21.73
C LEU A 258 -34.51 -26.10 22.73
N VAL A 259 -35.59 -25.96 23.50
CA VAL A 259 -35.69 -24.97 24.59
C VAL A 259 -34.95 -25.52 25.80
N VAL A 260 -34.07 -24.71 26.39
CA VAL A 260 -33.37 -25.03 27.65
C VAL A 260 -34.16 -24.49 28.83
N CYS A 261 -34.45 -25.34 29.82
CA CYS A 261 -35.04 -24.91 31.08
C CYS A 261 -34.05 -24.03 31.84
N ARG A 262 -34.41 -22.77 32.15
CA ARG A 262 -33.51 -21.84 32.86
C ARG A 262 -33.33 -22.16 34.35
N ASN A 263 -34.20 -22.98 34.94
CA ASN A 263 -34.10 -23.34 36.36
C ASN A 263 -33.15 -24.51 36.61
N CYS A 264 -33.12 -25.52 35.74
CA CYS A 264 -32.29 -26.73 35.91
C CYS A 264 -31.34 -27.04 34.75
N GLY A 265 -31.37 -26.28 33.66
CA GLY A 265 -30.50 -26.47 32.49
C GLY A 265 -30.86 -27.61 31.54
N ALA A 266 -31.96 -28.33 31.79
CA ALA A 266 -32.37 -29.46 30.95
C ALA A 266 -32.84 -29.01 29.55
N LEU A 267 -32.31 -29.63 28.49
CA LEU A 267 -32.67 -29.37 27.10
C LEU A 267 -33.93 -30.18 26.71
N GLY A 268 -34.99 -29.50 26.26
CA GLY A 268 -36.12 -30.09 25.53
C GLY A 268 -37.06 -30.99 26.34
N GLN A 269 -36.81 -31.24 27.64
CA GLN A 269 -37.63 -32.13 28.46
C GLN A 269 -38.86 -31.43 29.07
N HIS A 270 -38.74 -30.15 29.44
CA HIS A 270 -39.84 -29.34 29.97
C HIS A 270 -39.55 -27.85 29.82
N TRP A 271 -40.59 -27.02 29.92
CA TRP A 271 -40.45 -25.57 29.92
C TRP A 271 -40.09 -25.09 31.32
N THR A 272 -39.35 -23.98 31.43
CA THR A 272 -38.94 -23.38 32.72
C THR A 272 -40.10 -23.18 33.70
N LEU A 273 -41.31 -22.89 33.19
CA LEU A 273 -42.51 -22.67 34.00
C LEU A 273 -43.10 -23.96 34.61
N SER A 274 -42.74 -25.12 34.05
CA SER A 274 -43.21 -26.45 34.45
C SER A 274 -42.07 -27.29 35.05
N CYS A 275 -41.02 -26.62 35.56
CA CYS A 275 -39.86 -27.28 36.13
C CYS A 275 -40.20 -27.91 37.49
N PRO A 276 -39.97 -29.22 37.69
CA PRO A 276 -40.26 -29.88 38.97
C PRO A 276 -39.35 -29.42 40.12
N MET A 277 -38.25 -28.73 39.83
CA MET A 277 -37.30 -28.17 40.82
C MET A 277 -37.62 -26.70 41.17
N LYS A 278 -38.86 -26.24 40.93
CA LYS A 278 -39.23 -24.83 41.11
C LYS A 278 -39.38 -24.41 42.57
N GLU A 279 -39.53 -25.34 43.52
CA GLU A 279 -39.89 -25.01 44.90
C GLU A 279 -38.72 -24.82 45.89
N ASP A 280 -37.45 -25.05 45.52
CA ASP A 280 -36.33 -24.93 46.48
C ASP A 280 -35.42 -23.70 46.23
N ARG A 281 -35.97 -22.56 45.81
CA ARG A 281 -35.18 -21.32 45.63
C ARG A 281 -35.69 -20.09 46.36
N ASP A 282 -36.57 -20.26 47.34
CA ASP A 282 -36.91 -19.23 48.33
C ASP A 282 -36.42 -19.64 49.73
N ALA A 283 -35.15 -20.08 49.84
CA ALA A 283 -34.48 -20.23 51.13
C ALA A 283 -32.96 -20.38 50.92
N THR A 284 -32.24 -19.27 50.75
CA THR A 284 -30.92 -18.95 51.35
C THR A 284 -30.24 -17.81 50.58
N ASP A 285 -30.72 -16.59 50.83
CA ASP A 285 -29.80 -15.46 50.96
C ASP A 285 -29.12 -15.59 52.32
N ALA A 286 -27.90 -16.13 52.35
CA ALA A 286 -26.96 -15.94 53.44
C ALA A 286 -25.59 -16.46 53.04
N GLU A 287 -24.59 -15.58 53.09
CA GLU A 287 -23.17 -15.91 53.32
C GLU A 287 -22.51 -16.72 52.17
N ASN A 288 -21.37 -16.35 51.59
CA ASN A 288 -20.18 -15.87 52.24
C ASN A 288 -19.12 -15.54 51.17
N SER A 289 -18.32 -14.54 51.47
CA SER A 289 -17.02 -14.20 50.90
C SER A 289 -16.11 -15.39 50.54
N GLY A 290 -15.28 -15.24 49.50
CA GLY A 290 -14.20 -16.18 49.23
C GLY A 290 -13.38 -15.87 47.97
N ASN A 291 -12.16 -15.40 48.19
CA ASN A 291 -11.21 -14.89 47.20
C ASN A 291 -10.37 -16.04 46.56
N VAL A 292 -9.53 -15.71 45.56
CA VAL A 292 -8.17 -16.28 45.29
C VAL A 292 -7.95 -17.38 44.20
N THR A 293 -7.36 -16.91 43.08
CA THR A 293 -6.15 -17.36 42.31
C THR A 293 -6.09 -18.45 41.22
N ARG A 294 -5.54 -18.00 40.07
CA ARG A 294 -4.43 -18.51 39.20
C ARG A 294 -4.26 -20.00 38.82
N GLY A 295 -4.03 -20.19 37.52
CA GLY A 295 -3.30 -21.29 36.84
C GLY A 295 -4.09 -21.75 35.61
N GLY A 296 -3.62 -21.81 34.35
CA GLY A 296 -2.28 -21.84 33.77
C GLY A 296 -2.14 -23.11 32.89
N TRP A 297 -2.08 -22.95 31.55
CA TRP A 297 -1.52 -23.86 30.51
C TRP A 297 -2.17 -25.29 30.41
N ASP A 298 -2.31 -26.02 29.28
CA ASP A 298 -1.91 -25.90 27.88
C ASP A 298 -2.59 -27.03 27.04
N VAL A 299 -2.64 -26.82 25.71
CA VAL A 299 -2.38 -27.78 24.60
C VAL A 299 -3.35 -28.93 24.18
N SER A 300 -3.63 -28.93 22.85
CA SER A 300 -3.90 -30.06 21.90
C SER A 300 -5.33 -30.66 21.85
N LEU A 301 -5.95 -31.03 20.72
CA LEU A 301 -5.52 -31.61 19.42
C LEU A 301 -6.50 -31.18 18.29
N LEU A 302 -6.05 -30.70 17.12
CA LEU A 302 -5.78 -31.43 15.85
C LEU A 302 -6.99 -31.96 15.06
N PHE A 303 -7.16 -31.35 13.88
CA PHE A 303 -7.51 -31.92 12.56
C PHE A 303 -8.32 -33.25 12.49
N ARG A 304 -9.51 -33.15 11.90
CA ARG A 304 -9.91 -33.95 10.72
C ARG A 304 -11.01 -33.24 9.94
#